data_AF-A0A972PD85-F1
#
_entry.id   AF-A0A972PD85-F1
#
_cell.length_a   1.000
_cell.length_b   1.000
_cell.length_c   1.000
_cell.angle_alpha   90.00
_cell.angle_beta   90.00
_cell.angle_gamma   90.00
#
_symmetry.space_group_name_H-M   'P 1'
#
loop_
_entity.id
_entity.type
_entity.pdbx_description
1 polymer ?
#
loop_
_entity_poly.entity_id
_entity_poly.type
_entity_poly.pdbx_seq_one_letter_code
_entity_poly.pdbx_strand_id
1 'polypeptide(L)'
;MVLNFFGPGPLLKGQTRLTRLEAVVGELAEAQKRTEEELRKLIGEHAETRRQLGGLATTVGYRLEDEAFKALPALLERDHGLVVKGRLTRKFVRDNRGEDIEVNIVGQAERNGRTCTIVGESKSQLSKKDVDAFIRKKLRRLEGVFDDVFPVLVTYMISQPDVEEYAPQGNSPESLPQRVGLLPGFARKRLRPGDLFRLPSLRESAAQAGWR
;
A
#
# COMPACT_ATOMS: atom_id res chain seq x y z
N MET A 1 29.36 -87.21 -10.04
CA MET A 1 28.79 -86.66 -8.78
C MET A 1 28.45 -85.21 -9.05
N VAL A 2 27.20 -84.89 -9.38
CA VAL A 2 26.77 -83.53 -9.72
C VAL A 2 26.16 -82.90 -8.47
N LEU A 3 26.87 -81.96 -7.83
CA LEU A 3 26.30 -81.15 -6.75
C LEU A 3 25.45 -80.03 -7.36
N ASN A 4 24.14 -80.13 -7.22
CA ASN A 4 23.22 -79.04 -7.53
C ASN A 4 23.41 -77.89 -6.55
N PHE A 5 23.98 -76.78 -7.02
CA PHE A 5 23.93 -75.48 -6.35
C PHE A 5 22.52 -74.91 -6.48
N PHE A 6 21.64 -75.19 -5.52
CA PHE A 6 20.42 -74.41 -5.34
C PHE A 6 20.81 -73.08 -4.66
N GLY A 7 20.98 -72.03 -5.46
CA GLY A 7 21.04 -70.66 -4.95
C GLY A 7 19.75 -70.30 -4.19
N PRO A 8 19.77 -69.28 -3.31
CA PRO A 8 18.62 -68.95 -2.47
C PRO A 8 17.39 -68.70 -3.33
N GLY A 9 16.34 -69.50 -3.07
CA GLY A 9 15.10 -69.49 -3.82
C GLY A 9 14.35 -68.15 -3.76
N PRO A 10 13.39 -67.92 -4.68
CA PRO A 10 12.69 -66.64 -4.85
C PRO A 10 11.99 -66.11 -3.58
N LEU A 11 11.58 -66.99 -2.66
CA LEU A 11 10.96 -66.63 -1.38
C LEU A 11 11.90 -65.87 -0.44
N LEU A 12 13.18 -66.27 -0.35
CA LEU A 12 14.16 -65.62 0.52
C LEU A 12 14.48 -64.20 0.03
N LYS A 13 14.59 -64.02 -1.29
CA LYS A 13 14.77 -62.70 -1.93
C LYS A 13 13.57 -61.78 -1.69
N GLY A 14 12.36 -62.33 -1.63
CA GLY A 14 11.14 -61.59 -1.31
C GLY A 14 11.13 -61.03 0.11
N GLN A 15 11.49 -61.85 1.10
CA GLN A 15 11.58 -61.43 2.51
C GLN A 15 12.64 -60.35 2.72
N THR A 16 13.82 -60.49 2.13
CA THR A 16 14.88 -59.46 2.23
C THR A 16 14.45 -58.13 1.62
N ARG A 17 13.71 -58.14 0.49
CA ARG A 17 13.16 -56.93 -0.12
C ARG A 17 12.09 -56.29 0.77
N LEU A 18 11.25 -57.09 1.42
CA LEU A 18 10.20 -56.61 2.32
C LEU A 18 10.80 -55.91 3.54
N THR A 19 11.79 -56.51 4.21
CA THR A 19 12.47 -55.91 5.36
C THR A 19 13.18 -54.61 4.99
N ARG A 20 13.81 -54.54 3.80
CA ARG A 20 14.43 -53.30 3.30
C ARG A 20 13.39 -52.22 3.04
N LEU A 21 12.22 -52.59 2.51
CA LEU A 21 11.14 -51.64 2.24
C LEU A 21 10.55 -51.10 3.54
N GLU A 22 10.34 -51.95 4.55
CA GLU A 22 9.87 -51.56 5.89
C GLU A 22 10.84 -50.56 6.54
N ALA A 23 12.15 -50.81 6.44
CA ALA A 23 13.16 -49.87 6.94
C ALA A 23 13.11 -48.51 6.23
N VAL A 24 13.04 -48.51 4.89
CA VAL A 24 12.95 -47.26 4.09
C VAL A 24 11.66 -46.49 4.38
N VAL A 25 10.54 -47.19 4.56
CA VAL A 25 9.25 -46.57 4.92
C VAL A 25 9.32 -45.98 6.33
N GLY A 26 9.96 -46.67 7.28
CA GLY A 26 10.18 -46.15 8.63
C GLY A 26 11.05 -44.88 8.63
N GLU A 27 12.16 -44.90 7.90
CA GLU A 27 13.03 -43.73 7.74
C GLU A 27 12.30 -42.56 7.07
N LEU A 28 11.48 -42.83 6.06
CA LEU A 28 10.67 -41.81 5.38
C LEU A 28 9.59 -41.23 6.31
N ALA A 29 8.93 -42.07 7.12
CA ALA A 29 7.93 -41.63 8.08
C ALA A 29 8.54 -40.71 9.15
N GLU A 30 9.73 -41.05 9.66
CA GLU A 30 10.47 -40.19 10.60
C GLU A 30 10.94 -38.89 9.95
N ALA A 31 11.45 -38.95 8.71
CA ALA A 31 11.81 -37.76 7.95
C ALA A 31 10.60 -36.83 7.69
N GLN A 32 9.44 -37.41 7.38
CA GLN A 32 8.20 -36.68 7.20
C GLN A 32 7.75 -36.03 8.51
N LYS A 33 7.76 -36.78 9.63
CA LYS A 33 7.38 -36.26 10.94
C LYS A 33 8.25 -35.07 11.36
N ARG A 34 9.58 -35.18 11.18
CA ARG A 34 10.52 -34.07 11.41
C ARG A 34 10.20 -32.86 10.53
N THR A 35 9.87 -33.10 9.26
CA THR A 35 9.49 -32.02 8.34
C THR A 35 8.20 -31.34 8.76
N GLU A 36 7.19 -32.09 9.18
CA GLU A 36 5.92 -31.54 9.69
C GLU A 36 6.13 -30.70 10.95
N GLU A 37 7.01 -31.13 11.86
CA GLU A 37 7.35 -30.38 13.07
C GLU A 37 8.04 -29.05 12.75
N GLU A 38 9.04 -29.05 11.86
CA GLU A 38 9.71 -27.82 11.41
C GLU A 38 8.76 -26.89 10.65
N LEU A 39 7.85 -27.44 9.82
CA LEU A 39 6.83 -26.64 9.15
C LEU A 39 5.87 -25.98 10.15
N ARG A 40 5.45 -26.68 11.21
CA ARG A 40 4.60 -26.09 12.25
C ARG A 40 5.29 -24.93 12.96
N LYS A 41 6.59 -25.06 13.27
CA LYS A 41 7.39 -23.97 13.85
C LYS A 41 7.46 -22.77 12.91
N LEU A 42 7.80 -23.00 11.64
CA LEU A 42 7.90 -21.95 10.63
C LEU A 42 6.57 -21.21 10.44
N ILE A 43 5.44 -21.92 10.42
CA ILE A 43 4.11 -21.30 10.33
C ILE A 43 3.85 -20.39 11.53
N GLY A 44 4.21 -20.83 12.75
CA GLY A 44 4.10 -20.04 13.96
C GLY A 44 4.95 -18.76 13.92
N GLU A 45 6.23 -18.89 13.58
CA GLU A 45 7.16 -17.75 13.45
C GLU A 45 6.72 -16.76 12.35
N HIS A 46 6.20 -17.28 11.24
CA HIS A 46 5.68 -16.47 10.16
C HIS A 46 4.39 -15.74 10.55
N ALA A 47 3.52 -16.34 11.37
CA ALA A 47 2.35 -15.67 11.94
C ALA A 47 2.74 -14.55 12.92
N GLU A 48 3.74 -14.79 13.77
CA GLU A 48 4.33 -13.79 14.68
C GLU A 48 4.87 -12.59 13.90
N THR A 49 5.69 -12.87 12.88
CA THR A 49 6.27 -11.84 12.00
C THR A 49 5.18 -10.98 11.36
N ARG A 50 4.12 -11.60 10.81
CA ARG A 50 3.00 -10.85 10.20
C ARG A 50 2.30 -9.92 11.20
N ARG A 51 2.13 -10.37 12.45
CA ARG A 51 1.50 -9.55 13.48
C ARG A 51 2.36 -8.35 13.85
N GLN A 52 3.66 -8.55 14.03
CA GLN A 52 4.60 -7.47 14.33
C GLN A 52 4.66 -6.44 13.19
N LEU A 53 4.72 -6.91 11.94
CA LEU A 53 4.65 -6.05 10.76
C LEU A 53 3.32 -5.27 10.68
N GLY A 54 2.20 -5.91 11.04
CA GLY A 54 0.89 -5.22 11.13
C GLY A 54 0.87 -4.12 12.19
N GLY A 55 1.50 -4.36 13.34
CA GLY A 55 1.67 -3.35 14.39
C GLY A 55 2.48 -2.15 13.91
N LEU A 56 3.62 -2.39 13.28
CA LEU A 56 4.49 -1.34 12.74
C LEU A 56 3.80 -0.51 11.65
N ALA A 57 3.11 -1.17 10.71
CA ALA A 57 2.37 -0.48 9.65
C ALA A 57 1.30 0.47 10.22
N THR A 58 0.62 0.04 11.29
CA THR A 58 -0.38 0.84 12.01
C THR A 58 0.24 2.07 12.65
N THR A 59 1.36 1.92 13.36
CA THR A 59 2.06 3.05 14.01
C THR A 59 2.55 4.10 13.00
N VAL A 60 3.10 3.66 11.86
CA VAL A 60 3.54 4.59 10.80
C VAL A 60 2.35 5.34 10.20
N GLY A 61 1.21 4.66 10.03
CA GLY A 61 -0.04 5.26 9.54
C GLY A 61 -0.56 6.37 10.46
N TYR A 62 -0.68 6.10 11.76
CA TYR A 62 -1.13 7.13 12.72
C TYR A 62 -0.19 8.32 12.78
N ARG A 63 1.12 8.09 12.75
CA ARG A 63 2.10 9.18 12.73
C ARG A 63 1.98 10.04 11.47
N LEU A 64 1.71 9.44 10.31
CA LEU A 64 1.46 10.18 9.08
C LEU A 64 0.23 11.09 9.20
N GLU A 65 -0.85 10.57 9.79
CA GLU A 65 -2.08 11.35 10.03
C GLU A 65 -1.82 12.52 11.00
N ASP A 66 -1.10 12.29 12.09
CA ASP A 66 -0.78 13.34 13.06
C ASP A 66 0.05 14.47 12.46
N GLU A 67 1.04 14.13 11.63
CA GLU A 67 1.84 15.13 10.91
C GLU A 67 1.03 15.83 9.81
N ALA A 68 0.10 15.09 9.17
CA ALA A 68 -0.86 15.67 8.23
C ALA A 68 -1.72 16.75 8.88
N PHE A 69 -2.32 16.46 10.03
CA PHE A 69 -3.19 17.43 10.71
C PHE A 69 -2.47 18.72 11.10
N LYS A 70 -1.17 18.66 11.41
CA LYS A 70 -0.36 19.84 11.77
C LYS A 70 -0.01 20.70 10.57
N ALA A 71 0.39 20.08 9.46
CA ALA A 71 1.03 20.80 8.38
C ALA A 71 0.13 21.03 7.16
N LEU A 72 -0.89 20.21 6.95
CA LEU A 72 -1.80 20.32 5.81
C LEU A 72 -2.52 21.67 5.73
N PRO A 73 -3.00 22.30 6.83
CA PRO A 73 -3.65 23.61 6.74
C PRO A 73 -2.79 24.68 6.08
N ALA A 74 -1.52 24.78 6.46
CA ALA A 74 -0.60 25.76 5.91
C ALA A 74 -0.25 25.47 4.43
N LEU A 75 -0.16 24.18 4.05
CA LEU A 75 0.09 23.79 2.67
C LEU A 75 -1.12 24.06 1.77
N LEU A 76 -2.33 23.77 2.25
CA LEU A 76 -3.58 24.04 1.55
C LEU A 76 -3.79 25.54 1.29
N GLU A 77 -3.50 26.37 2.29
CA GLU A 77 -3.59 27.81 2.13
C GLU A 77 -2.54 28.32 1.12
N ARG A 78 -1.27 27.90 1.29
CA ARG A 78 -0.16 28.35 0.45
C ARG A 78 -0.30 27.94 -1.02
N ASP A 79 -0.65 26.68 -1.27
CA ASP A 79 -0.60 26.09 -2.62
C ASP A 79 -1.95 26.16 -3.33
N HIS A 80 -3.07 26.23 -2.59
CA HIS A 80 -4.42 26.12 -3.13
C HIS A 80 -5.38 27.24 -2.69
N GLY A 81 -4.92 28.18 -1.85
CA GLY A 81 -5.75 29.27 -1.33
C GLY A 81 -6.89 28.80 -0.43
N LEU A 82 -6.77 27.60 0.15
CA LEU A 82 -7.78 26.98 1.00
C LEU A 82 -7.49 27.24 2.47
N VAL A 83 -8.29 28.10 3.10
CA VAL A 83 -8.16 28.40 4.53
C VAL A 83 -9.00 27.39 5.31
N VAL A 84 -8.34 26.47 6.01
CA VAL A 84 -9.02 25.47 6.85
C VAL A 84 -9.77 26.16 8.00
N LYS A 85 -11.06 25.85 8.13
CA LYS A 85 -11.93 26.32 9.21
C LYS A 85 -12.02 25.24 10.29
N GLY A 86 -11.41 25.51 11.44
CA GLY A 86 -11.37 24.57 12.57
C GLY A 86 -10.26 23.53 12.42
N ARG A 87 -10.57 22.27 12.73
CA ARG A 87 -9.59 21.17 12.73
C ARG A 87 -9.89 20.17 11.63
N LEU A 88 -8.83 19.62 11.05
CA LEU A 88 -8.90 18.40 10.27
C LEU A 88 -8.93 17.22 11.24
N THR A 89 -9.87 16.29 11.04
CA THR A 89 -10.02 15.12 11.91
C THR A 89 -10.35 13.87 11.12
N ARG A 90 -10.00 12.71 11.69
CA ARG A 90 -10.49 11.41 11.25
C ARG A 90 -11.93 11.23 11.69
N LYS A 91 -12.82 10.80 10.79
CA LYS A 91 -14.24 10.60 11.13
C LYS A 91 -14.91 9.55 10.23
N PHE A 92 -15.96 8.94 10.77
CA PHE A 92 -16.91 8.18 9.97
C PHE A 92 -17.91 9.16 9.34
N VAL A 93 -18.06 9.08 8.03
CA VAL A 93 -19.03 9.85 7.24
C VAL A 93 -20.04 8.88 6.66
N ARG A 94 -21.32 9.14 6.87
CA ARG A 94 -22.39 8.33 6.29
C ARG A 94 -22.60 8.69 4.85
N ASP A 95 -22.63 7.69 3.98
CA ASP A 95 -22.95 7.90 2.57
C ASP A 95 -24.46 7.95 2.30
N ASN A 96 -24.82 8.24 1.05
CA ASN A 96 -26.21 8.29 0.60
C ASN A 96 -26.93 6.92 0.61
N ARG A 97 -26.22 5.83 0.91
CA ARG A 97 -26.78 4.48 1.07
C ARG A 97 -26.98 4.12 2.54
N GLY A 98 -26.62 5.01 3.46
CA GLY A 98 -26.72 4.78 4.90
C GLY A 98 -25.54 4.02 5.50
N GLU A 99 -24.45 3.81 4.74
CA GLU A 99 -23.26 3.12 5.22
C GLU A 99 -22.21 4.12 5.74
N ASP A 100 -21.60 3.81 6.89
CA ASP A 100 -20.54 4.65 7.47
C ASP A 100 -19.18 4.33 6.82
N ILE A 101 -18.52 5.37 6.31
CA ILE A 101 -17.21 5.32 5.66
C ILE A 101 -16.20 6.06 6.52
N GLU A 102 -15.13 5.37 6.91
CA GLU A 102 -14.02 6.01 7.60
C GLU A 102 -13.17 6.85 6.64
N VAL A 103 -12.96 8.12 6.99
CA VAL A 103 -12.10 9.04 6.24
C VAL A 103 -10.99 9.55 7.15
N ASN A 104 -9.73 9.44 6.71
CA ASN A 104 -8.57 9.79 7.54
C ASN A 104 -8.51 11.29 7.84
N ILE A 105 -8.85 12.12 6.85
CA ILE A 105 -8.77 13.58 6.94
C ILE A 105 -10.08 14.18 6.47
N VAL A 106 -10.82 14.84 7.35
CA VAL A 106 -11.97 15.66 6.96
C VAL A 106 -12.01 16.98 7.73
N GLY A 107 -12.37 18.06 7.05
CA GLY A 107 -12.63 19.36 7.66
C GLY A 107 -13.28 20.33 6.69
N GLN A 108 -13.71 21.48 7.20
CA GLN A 108 -14.23 22.56 6.36
C GLN A 108 -13.07 23.49 5.96
N ALA A 109 -13.13 24.05 4.77
CA ALA A 109 -12.23 25.09 4.31
C ALA A 109 -13.00 26.13 3.53
N GLU A 110 -12.40 27.31 3.39
CA GLU A 110 -12.93 28.39 2.58
C GLU A 110 -11.92 28.78 1.51
N ARG A 111 -12.41 28.99 0.29
CA ARG A 111 -11.64 29.51 -0.83
C ARG A 111 -12.50 30.52 -1.58
N ASN A 112 -11.99 31.75 -1.72
CA ASN A 112 -12.68 32.83 -2.43
C ASN A 112 -14.12 33.07 -1.93
N GLY A 113 -14.34 33.01 -0.61
CA GLY A 113 -15.66 33.20 0.01
C GLY A 113 -16.63 32.02 -0.17
N ARG A 114 -16.18 30.89 -0.73
CA ARG A 114 -16.96 29.65 -0.86
C ARG A 114 -16.44 28.60 0.10
N THR A 115 -17.35 27.94 0.81
CA THR A 115 -17.03 26.84 1.72
C THR A 115 -16.94 25.53 0.93
N CYS A 116 -15.92 24.73 1.21
CA CYS A 116 -15.77 23.37 0.69
C CYS A 116 -15.34 22.41 1.80
N THR A 117 -15.59 21.12 1.59
CA THR A 117 -15.18 20.06 2.52
C THR A 117 -13.89 19.40 2.02
N ILE A 118 -12.83 19.44 2.83
CA ILE A 118 -11.62 18.66 2.56
C ILE A 118 -11.93 17.21 2.90
N VAL A 119 -11.64 16.29 1.98
CA VAL A 119 -11.76 14.84 2.16
C VAL A 119 -10.43 14.21 1.76
N GLY A 120 -9.81 13.42 2.64
CA GLY A 120 -8.50 12.87 2.33
C GLY A 120 -8.16 11.51 2.92
N GLU A 121 -7.19 10.87 2.26
CA GLU A 121 -6.59 9.59 2.62
C GLU A 121 -5.14 9.75 3.00
N SER A 122 -4.71 9.03 4.03
CA SER A 122 -3.31 8.91 4.41
C SER A 122 -2.78 7.52 4.10
N LYS A 123 -1.67 7.45 3.35
CA LYS A 123 -1.01 6.18 3.03
C LYS A 123 0.50 6.33 3.14
N SER A 124 1.15 5.53 3.99
CA SER A 124 2.61 5.58 4.17
C SER A 124 3.38 5.39 2.85
N GLN A 125 2.88 4.52 1.97
CA GLN A 125 3.36 4.35 0.60
C GLN A 125 2.18 4.31 -0.36
N LEU A 126 2.05 5.33 -1.22
CA LEU A 126 0.93 5.48 -2.14
C LEU A 126 1.17 4.74 -3.46
N SER A 127 0.21 3.91 -3.86
CA SER A 127 0.17 3.26 -5.17
C SER A 127 -1.01 3.73 -6.03
N LYS A 128 -0.97 3.45 -7.34
CA LYS A 128 -2.10 3.69 -8.25
C LYS A 128 -3.40 3.03 -7.77
N LYS A 129 -3.29 1.82 -7.22
CA LYS A 129 -4.43 1.09 -6.64
C LYS A 129 -5.02 1.82 -5.43
N ASP A 130 -4.20 2.47 -4.63
CA ASP A 130 -4.67 3.28 -3.50
C ASP A 130 -5.38 4.54 -3.99
N VAL A 131 -4.88 5.19 -5.06
CA VAL A 131 -5.59 6.32 -5.71
C VAL A 131 -6.97 5.87 -6.22
N ASP A 132 -7.02 4.76 -6.97
CA ASP A 132 -8.28 4.20 -7.47
C ASP A 132 -9.23 3.78 -6.34
N ALA A 133 -8.68 3.33 -5.21
CA ALA A 133 -9.46 2.97 -4.04
C ALA A 133 -10.04 4.22 -3.36
N PHE A 134 -9.24 5.28 -3.18
CA PHE A 134 -9.72 6.55 -2.63
C PHE A 134 -10.87 7.12 -3.45
N ILE A 135 -10.73 7.14 -4.77
CA ILE A 135 -11.75 7.67 -5.67
C ILE A 135 -13.02 6.81 -5.61
N ARG A 136 -12.90 5.49 -5.82
CA ARG A 136 -14.09 4.63 -5.93
C ARG A 136 -14.76 4.35 -4.59
N LYS A 137 -13.99 4.20 -3.51
CA LYS A 137 -14.50 3.80 -2.20
C LYS A 137 -14.77 4.96 -1.26
N LYS A 138 -14.27 6.18 -1.55
CA LYS A 138 -14.54 7.36 -0.73
C LYS A 138 -15.20 8.46 -1.55
N LEU A 139 -14.50 9.05 -2.52
CA LEU A 139 -15.02 10.23 -3.25
C LEU A 139 -16.38 9.94 -3.91
N ARG A 140 -16.48 8.88 -4.73
CA ARG A 140 -17.74 8.52 -5.41
C ARG A 140 -18.88 8.16 -4.45
N ARG A 141 -18.57 7.69 -3.25
CA ARG A 141 -19.60 7.37 -2.25
C ARG A 141 -20.07 8.61 -1.50
N LEU A 142 -19.20 9.61 -1.39
CA LEU A 142 -19.47 10.89 -0.73
C LEU A 142 -19.98 11.97 -1.71
N GLU A 143 -20.11 11.65 -2.99
CA GLU A 143 -20.79 12.50 -3.98
C GLU A 143 -22.24 12.77 -3.52
N GLY A 144 -22.59 14.05 -3.43
CA GLY A 144 -23.91 14.50 -2.95
C GLY A 144 -24.10 14.41 -1.44
N VAL A 145 -23.13 13.90 -0.67
CA VAL A 145 -23.11 14.01 0.80
C VAL A 145 -22.56 15.38 1.21
N PHE A 146 -21.59 15.87 0.45
CA PHE A 146 -21.05 17.22 0.57
C PHE A 146 -21.26 17.96 -0.76
N ASP A 147 -21.56 19.26 -0.69
CA ASP A 147 -21.84 20.08 -1.86
C ASP A 147 -20.58 20.34 -2.71
N ASP A 148 -19.46 20.62 -2.04
CA ASP A 148 -18.15 20.83 -2.66
C ASP A 148 -17.07 20.06 -1.88
N VAL A 149 -16.29 19.24 -2.59
CA VAL A 149 -15.27 18.37 -2.02
C VAL A 149 -13.91 18.73 -2.60
N PHE A 150 -12.96 19.02 -1.72
CA PHE A 150 -11.55 19.14 -2.09
C PHE A 150 -10.79 17.85 -1.70
N PRO A 151 -10.45 16.99 -2.67
CA PRO A 151 -9.78 15.71 -2.42
C PRO A 151 -8.29 15.88 -2.13
N VAL A 152 -7.78 15.22 -1.08
CA VAL A 152 -6.36 15.24 -0.69
C VAL A 152 -5.83 13.83 -0.46
N LEU A 153 -4.64 13.53 -0.97
CA LEU A 153 -3.87 12.34 -0.63
C LEU A 153 -2.58 12.75 0.09
N VAL A 154 -2.34 12.14 1.26
CA VAL A 154 -1.14 12.38 2.05
C VAL A 154 -0.30 11.11 2.10
N THR A 155 0.98 11.24 1.75
CA THR A 155 1.91 10.11 1.72
C THR A 155 3.33 10.53 2.02
N TYR A 156 4.15 9.60 2.54
CA TYR A 156 5.59 9.79 2.63
C TYR A 156 6.31 9.44 1.32
N MET A 157 5.81 8.47 0.57
CA MET A 157 6.49 7.92 -0.61
C MET A 157 5.50 7.37 -1.64
N ILE A 158 5.86 7.43 -2.92
CA ILE A 158 5.12 6.77 -4.00
C ILE A 158 5.73 5.38 -4.31
N SER A 159 4.90 4.43 -4.75
CA SER A 159 5.38 3.09 -5.11
C SER A 159 5.88 2.98 -6.55
N GLN A 160 5.46 3.89 -7.44
CA GLN A 160 5.87 3.92 -8.86
C GLN A 160 6.02 5.39 -9.31
N PRO A 161 6.93 5.70 -10.28
CA PRO A 161 7.23 7.08 -10.67
C PRO A 161 6.03 7.86 -11.20
N ASP A 162 5.10 7.17 -11.86
CA ASP A 162 3.94 7.75 -12.53
C ASP A 162 2.68 7.73 -11.65
N VAL A 163 2.79 7.39 -10.36
CA VAL A 163 1.67 7.51 -9.41
C VAL A 163 1.23 8.97 -9.28
N GLU A 164 2.17 9.92 -9.36
CA GLU A 164 1.87 11.35 -9.26
C GLU A 164 1.01 11.86 -10.42
N GLU A 165 1.23 11.31 -11.61
CA GLU A 165 0.50 11.67 -12.85
C GLU A 165 -0.77 10.82 -13.02
N TYR A 166 -0.95 9.80 -12.17
CA TYR A 166 -2.08 8.89 -12.20
C TYR A 166 -3.31 9.53 -11.52
N ALA A 167 -3.90 10.51 -12.20
CA ALA A 167 -5.27 10.92 -11.97
C ALA A 167 -6.13 10.22 -13.05
N PRO A 168 -7.25 9.54 -12.69
CA PRO A 168 -8.13 9.02 -13.73
C PRO A 168 -8.64 10.19 -14.57
N GLN A 169 -8.70 9.99 -15.89
CA GLN A 169 -9.22 10.96 -16.84
C GLN A 169 -10.73 11.17 -16.57
N GLY A 170 -11.04 12.08 -15.65
CA GLY A 170 -12.39 12.58 -15.37
C GLY A 170 -12.51 14.01 -15.89
N ASN A 171 -13.61 14.30 -16.57
CA ASN A 171 -13.79 15.46 -17.46
C ASN A 171 -13.83 16.86 -16.78
N SER A 172 -13.38 17.02 -15.54
CA SER A 172 -13.40 18.30 -14.82
C SER A 172 -12.19 18.45 -13.87
N PRO A 173 -11.36 19.51 -13.98
CA PRO A 173 -10.17 19.74 -13.14
C PRO A 173 -10.47 19.97 -11.65
N GLU A 174 -11.73 20.21 -11.30
CA GLU A 174 -12.21 20.36 -9.91
C GLU A 174 -12.53 19.01 -9.23
N SER A 175 -12.54 17.90 -9.99
CA SER A 175 -12.90 16.55 -9.49
C SER A 175 -11.71 15.63 -9.24
N LEU A 176 -10.48 16.12 -9.47
CA LEU A 176 -9.26 15.32 -9.41
C LEU A 176 -8.49 15.56 -8.10
N PRO A 177 -7.89 14.50 -7.49
CA PRO A 177 -7.05 14.63 -6.31
C PRO A 177 -5.91 15.63 -6.55
N GLN A 178 -5.87 16.70 -5.75
CA GLN A 178 -4.87 17.75 -5.85
C GLN A 178 -3.68 17.42 -4.94
N ARG A 179 -2.46 17.70 -5.43
CA ARG A 179 -1.21 17.45 -4.69
C ARG A 179 -1.12 18.36 -3.46
N VAL A 180 -0.97 17.77 -2.27
CA VAL A 180 -0.53 18.47 -1.06
C VAL A 180 0.49 17.60 -0.34
N GLY A 181 1.77 17.77 -0.70
CA GLY A 181 2.85 16.92 -0.22
C GLY A 181 3.30 17.26 1.19
N LEU A 182 3.35 16.26 2.06
CA LEU A 182 4.12 16.28 3.31
C LEU A 182 5.32 15.33 3.16
N LEU A 183 6.31 15.78 2.40
CA LEU A 183 7.56 15.04 2.23
C LEU A 183 8.42 15.24 3.49
N PRO A 184 8.76 14.17 4.25
CA PRO A 184 9.82 14.25 5.22
C PRO A 184 11.14 14.26 4.45
N GLY A 185 11.95 15.31 4.63
CA GLY A 185 13.39 15.25 4.33
C GLY A 185 13.91 15.94 3.07
N PHE A 186 13.10 16.54 2.20
CA PHE A 186 13.61 17.38 1.11
C PHE A 186 13.48 18.87 1.41
N ALA A 187 14.46 19.36 2.17
CA ALA A 187 14.74 20.78 2.27
C ALA A 187 15.19 21.35 0.91
N ARG A 188 14.64 22.51 0.56
CA ARG A 188 15.15 23.51 -0.39
C ARG A 188 15.26 23.09 -1.87
N LYS A 189 14.16 23.25 -2.61
CA LYS A 189 14.21 24.04 -3.84
C LYS A 189 12.85 24.70 -4.09
N ARG A 190 12.88 26.03 -4.12
CA ARG A 190 11.75 26.94 -4.30
C ARG A 190 11.32 26.84 -5.76
N LEU A 191 10.24 26.10 -6.06
CA LEU A 191 9.60 26.15 -7.38
C LEU A 191 8.72 27.39 -7.44
N ARG A 192 8.86 28.20 -8.50
CA ARG A 192 8.09 29.44 -8.69
C ARG A 192 6.84 29.15 -9.51
N PRO A 193 5.72 29.89 -9.30
CA PRO A 193 4.51 29.72 -10.09
C PRO A 193 4.78 30.15 -11.54
N GLY A 194 4.92 29.17 -12.44
CA GLY A 194 5.28 29.38 -13.84
C GLY A 194 5.93 28.15 -14.50
N ASP A 195 6.55 27.27 -13.70
CA ASP A 195 7.27 26.09 -14.21
C ASP A 195 6.36 24.89 -14.56
N LEU A 196 5.03 25.03 -14.43
CA LEU A 196 4.09 23.91 -14.56
C LEU A 196 3.57 23.65 -15.99
N PHE A 197 3.91 24.48 -16.98
CA PHE A 197 3.32 24.39 -18.34
C PHE A 197 4.30 24.13 -19.50
N ARG A 198 5.60 23.93 -19.24
CA ARG A 198 6.52 23.38 -20.23
C ARG A 198 7.65 22.63 -19.53
N LEU A 199 7.57 21.31 -19.50
CA LEU A 199 8.77 20.49 -19.42
C LEU A 199 8.81 19.61 -20.68
N PRO A 200 9.86 19.71 -21.51
CA PRO A 200 10.08 18.74 -22.58
C PRO A 200 10.35 17.37 -21.95
N SER A 201 10.11 16.30 -22.71
CA SER A 201 10.26 14.93 -22.23
C SER A 201 11.64 14.71 -21.59
N LEU A 202 11.72 13.85 -20.56
CA LEU A 202 12.94 13.52 -19.80
C LEU A 202 14.17 13.17 -20.67
N ARG A 203 13.98 12.83 -21.96
CA ARG A 203 15.07 12.58 -22.92
C ARG A 203 15.73 13.85 -23.46
N GLU A 204 15.03 14.98 -23.56
CA GLU A 204 15.55 16.23 -24.13
C GLU A 204 16.37 17.03 -23.10
N SER A 205 16.00 16.96 -21.81
CA SER A 205 16.75 17.61 -20.73
C SER A 205 18.14 17.00 -20.47
N ALA A 206 18.34 15.71 -20.80
CA ALA A 206 19.64 15.05 -20.65
C ALA A 206 20.65 15.49 -21.73
N ALA A 207 20.19 15.74 -22.96
CA ALA A 207 21.03 16.16 -24.08
C ALA A 207 21.50 17.62 -23.96
N GLN A 208 20.69 18.51 -23.37
CA GLN A 208 21.04 19.92 -23.16
C GLN A 208 21.95 20.16 -21.95
N ALA A 209 21.97 19.24 -20.97
CA ALA A 209 22.83 19.36 -19.80
C ALA A 209 24.29 18.95 -20.06
N GLY A 210 24.60 18.32 -21.21
CA GLY A 210 25.96 17.90 -21.56
C GLY A 210 26.51 16.73 -20.74
N TRP A 211 25.63 15.88 -20.19
CA TRP A 211 26.05 14.72 -19.39
C TRP A 211 26.16 13.52 -20.33
N ARG A 212 27.40 13.05 -20.54
CA ARG A 212 27.67 11.77 -21.21
C ARG A 212 27.20 10.60 -20.36
#